data_AF-A0A453FAC6-F1
#
_entry.id   AF-A0A453FAC6-F1
#
_cell.length_a   1.000
_cell.length_b   1.000
_cell.length_c   1.000
_cell.angle_alpha   90.00
_cell.angle_beta   90.00
_cell.angle_gamma   90.00
#
_symmetry.space_group_name_H-M   'P 1'
#
loop_
_entity.id
_entity.type
_entity.pdbx_description
1 polymer ?
#
loop_
_entity_poly.entity_id
_entity_poly.type
_entity_poly.pdbx_seq_one_letter_code
_entity_poly.pdbx_strand_id
1 'polypeptide(L)'
;TFDRLREQLLQLHAEADLTQSKANSARVRLMRLTEAAENLKKRAVVSVRMGRENEAVELLVQKKKLTNALENIKERIELLDKLSAKISEVMTCSFIISGI
;
A
#
# COMPACT_ATOMS: atom_id res chain seq x y z
N THR A 1 2.63 -37.40 -1.33
CA THR A 1 2.07 -37.81 -0.02
C THR A 1 1.30 -36.65 0.57
N PHE A 2 0.25 -36.95 1.33
CA PHE A 2 -0.65 -35.96 1.96
C PHE A 2 0.11 -34.90 2.78
N ASP A 3 1.20 -35.29 3.45
CA ASP A 3 2.04 -34.39 4.24
C ASP A 3 2.67 -33.26 3.41
N ARG A 4 3.08 -33.54 2.17
CA ARG A 4 3.62 -32.53 1.26
C ARG A 4 2.58 -31.48 0.88
N LEU A 5 1.33 -31.92 0.66
CA LEU A 5 0.23 -31.01 0.35
C LEU A 5 -0.10 -30.12 1.56
N ARG A 6 -0.11 -30.71 2.77
CA ARG A 6 -0.29 -29.97 4.02
C ARG A 6 0.80 -28.92 4.24
N GLU A 7 2.06 -29.27 3.98
CA GLU A 7 3.17 -28.34 4.09
C GLU A 7 3.06 -27.18 3.09
N GLN A 8 2.69 -27.47 1.84
CA GLN A 8 2.44 -26.45 0.81
C GLN A 8 1.29 -25.51 1.19
N LEU A 9 0.22 -26.03 1.79
CA LEU A 9 -0.90 -25.23 2.28
C LEU A 9 -0.50 -24.30 3.43
N LEU A 10 0.31 -24.79 4.37
CA LEU A 10 0.83 -23.97 5.47
C LEU A 10 1.75 -22.86 4.97
N GLN A 11 2.61 -23.16 3.98
CA GLN A 11 3.46 -22.16 3.34
C GLN A 11 2.61 -21.09 2.63
N LEU A 12 1.59 -21.52 1.89
CA LEU A 12 0.70 -20.62 1.16
C LEU A 12 -0.10 -19.72 2.11
N HIS A 13 -0.53 -20.25 3.26
CA HIS A 13 -1.18 -19.46 4.31
C HIS A 13 -0.25 -18.40 4.90
N ALA A 14 0.98 -18.78 5.25
CA ALA A 14 1.99 -17.85 5.76
C ALA A 14 2.33 -16.74 4.73
N GLU A 15 2.34 -17.08 3.43
CA GLU A 15 2.55 -16.10 2.37
C GLU A 15 1.36 -15.13 2.22
N ALA A 16 0.13 -15.60 2.40
CA ALA A 16 -1.07 -14.76 2.45
C ALA A 16 -0.97 -13.74 3.58
N ASP A 17 -0.68 -14.19 4.80
CA ASP A 17 -0.55 -13.32 5.99
C ASP A 17 0.55 -12.28 5.80
N LEU A 18 1.69 -12.68 5.26
CA LEU A 18 2.80 -11.78 4.95
C LEU A 18 2.39 -10.74 3.89
N THR A 19 1.65 -11.15 2.87
CA THR A 19 1.16 -10.26 1.80
C THR A 19 0.19 -9.23 2.36
N GLN A 20 -0.75 -9.65 3.21
CA GLN A 20 -1.70 -8.77 3.88
C GLN A 20 -0.99 -7.78 4.82
N SER A 21 0.00 -8.24 5.59
CA SER A 21 0.83 -7.39 6.44
C SER A 21 1.58 -6.31 5.64
N LYS A 22 2.17 -6.68 4.50
CA LYS A 22 2.80 -5.74 3.56
C LYS A 22 1.81 -4.71 3.01
N ALA A 23 0.59 -5.13 2.67
CA ALA A 23 -0.46 -4.24 2.18
C ALA A 23 -0.87 -3.23 3.25
N ASN A 24 -1.07 -3.69 4.50
CA ASN A 24 -1.42 -2.82 5.62
C ASN A 24 -0.32 -1.80 5.94
N SER A 25 0.95 -2.23 5.92
CA SER A 25 2.09 -1.32 6.07
C SER A 25 2.16 -0.27 4.94
N ALA A 26 1.84 -0.66 3.70
CA ALA A 26 1.74 0.27 2.58
C ALA A 26 0.58 1.26 2.76
N ARG A 27 -0.59 0.83 3.24
CA ARG A 27 -1.74 1.70 3.56
C ARG A 27 -1.42 2.75 4.63
N VAL A 28 -0.74 2.34 5.72
CA VAL A 28 -0.29 3.28 6.76
C VAL A 28 0.65 4.33 6.19
N ARG A 29 1.59 3.93 5.32
CA ARG A 29 2.49 4.87 4.64
C ARG A 29 1.73 5.81 3.70
N LEU A 30 0.76 5.30 2.95
CA LEU A 30 -0.11 6.11 2.08
C LEU A 30 -0.83 7.20 2.87
N MET A 31 -1.42 6.85 4.01
CA MET A 31 -2.11 7.80 4.89
C MET A 31 -1.17 8.94 5.34
N ARG A 32 0.00 8.59 5.87
CA ARG A 32 0.99 9.57 6.37
C ARG A 32 1.49 10.51 5.26
N LEU A 33 1.76 9.97 4.07
CA LEU A 33 2.23 10.77 2.93
C LEU A 33 1.11 11.66 2.36
N THR A 34 -0.14 11.20 2.41
CA THR A 34 -1.29 12.02 2.00
C THR A 34 -1.47 13.20 2.95
N GLU A 35 -1.37 12.98 4.26
CA GLU A 35 -1.40 14.04 5.27
C GLU A 35 -0.26 15.04 5.08
N ALA A 36 0.96 14.55 4.84
CA ALA A 36 2.11 15.42 4.56
C ALA A 36 1.90 16.27 3.29
N ALA A 37 1.28 15.72 2.23
CA ALA A 37 0.98 16.46 1.01
C ALA A 37 -0.04 17.58 1.23
N GLU A 38 -1.06 17.33 2.06
CA GLU A 38 -2.04 18.36 2.45
C GLU A 38 -1.42 19.43 3.36
N ASN A 39 -0.50 19.06 4.25
CA ASN A 39 0.22 20.02 5.09
C ASN A 39 1.12 20.93 4.24
N LEU A 40 1.80 20.41 3.21
CA LEU A 40 2.56 21.22 2.25
C LEU A 40 1.64 22.21 1.51
N LYS A 41 0.47 21.76 1.06
CA LYS A 41 -0.53 22.64 0.42
C LYS A 41 -0.98 23.77 1.34
N LYS A 42 -1.32 23.46 2.60
CA LYS A 42 -1.72 24.46 3.61
C LYS A 42 -0.62 25.49 3.84
N ARG A 43 0.63 25.05 3.99
CA ARG A 43 1.80 25.95 4.16
C ARG A 43 2.05 26.82 2.93
N ALA A 44 1.87 26.29 1.73
CA ALA A 44 2.01 27.07 0.50
C ALA A 44 0.96 28.19 0.44
N VAL A 45 -0.31 27.90 0.78
CA VAL A 45 -1.38 28.91 0.87
C VAL A 45 -1.03 30.02 1.87
N VAL A 46 -0.50 29.65 3.04
CA VAL A 46 -0.06 30.65 4.04
C VAL A 46 1.09 31.51 3.51
N SER A 47 2.05 30.91 2.81
CA SER A 47 3.21 31.62 2.26
C SER A 47 2.79 32.64 1.19
N VAL A 48 1.86 32.28 0.29
CA VAL A 48 1.26 33.22 -0.67
C VAL A 48 0.59 34.39 0.03
N ARG A 49 -0.21 34.14 1.07
CA ARG A 49 -0.90 35.20 1.83
C ARG A 49 0.06 36.17 2.52
N MET A 50 1.28 35.73 2.80
CA MET A 50 2.31 36.54 3.42
C MET A 50 3.28 37.18 2.41
N GLY A 51 2.99 37.10 1.10
CA GLY A 51 3.86 37.64 0.04
C GLY A 51 5.19 36.89 -0.09
N ARG A 52 5.20 35.60 0.23
CA ARG A 52 6.37 34.70 0.11
C ARG A 52 6.13 33.68 -0.99
N GLU A 53 6.05 34.17 -2.23
CA GLU A 53 5.75 33.35 -3.41
C GLU A 53 6.83 32.29 -3.68
N ASN A 54 8.10 32.64 -3.49
CA ASN A 54 9.22 31.71 -3.68
C ASN A 54 9.11 30.50 -2.73
N GLU A 55 8.81 30.72 -1.45
CA GLU A 55 8.59 29.64 -0.47
C GLU A 55 7.36 28.80 -0.86
N ALA A 56 6.29 29.45 -1.33
CA ALA A 56 5.10 28.74 -1.79
C ALA A 56 5.41 27.79 -2.97
N VAL A 57 6.23 28.25 -3.94
CA VAL A 57 6.65 27.43 -5.08
C VAL A 57 7.47 26.24 -4.61
N GLU A 58 8.43 26.43 -3.71
CA GLU A 58 9.25 25.33 -3.16
C GLU A 58 8.38 24.27 -2.46
N LEU A 59 7.41 24.70 -1.65
CA LEU A 59 6.47 23.80 -0.97
C LEU A 59 5.61 23.01 -1.98
N LEU A 60 5.18 23.64 -3.08
CA LEU A 60 4.44 22.96 -4.15
C LEU A 60 5.32 21.97 -4.93
N VAL A 61 6.60 22.28 -5.15
CA VAL A 61 7.56 21.35 -5.74
C VAL A 61 7.76 20.12 -4.85
N GLN A 62 7.91 20.31 -3.54
CA GLN A 62 7.98 19.20 -2.58
C GLN A 62 6.69 18.38 -2.60
N LYS A 63 5.52 19.03 -2.64
CA LYS A 63 4.22 18.35 -2.73
C LYS A 63 4.14 17.50 -3.99
N LYS A 64 4.57 18.02 -5.14
CA LYS A 64 4.57 17.27 -6.42
C LYS A 64 5.40 15.99 -6.32
N LYS A 65 6.61 16.06 -5.74
CA LYS A 65 7.45 14.87 -5.52
C LYS A 65 6.74 13.83 -4.65
N LEU A 66 6.04 14.30 -3.61
CA LEU A 66 5.29 13.44 -2.71
C LEU A 66 4.07 12.80 -3.39
N THR A 67 3.34 13.53 -4.24
CA THR A 67 2.24 12.98 -5.04
C THR A 67 2.70 11.88 -5.98
N ASN A 68 3.87 12.02 -6.61
CA ASN A 68 4.43 10.94 -7.44
C ASN A 68 4.74 9.68 -6.60
N ALA A 69 5.26 9.85 -5.38
CA ALA A 69 5.50 8.72 -4.48
C ALA A 69 4.19 8.07 -4.00
N LEU A 70 3.11 8.83 -3.86
CA LEU A 70 1.79 8.31 -3.51
C LEU A 70 1.24 7.38 -4.58
N GLU A 71 1.37 7.71 -5.87
CA GLU A 71 0.89 6.84 -6.96
C GLU A 71 1.60 5.47 -6.94
N ASN A 72 2.93 5.45 -6.80
CA ASN A 72 3.68 4.19 -6.66
C ASN A 72 3.20 3.32 -5.49
N ILE A 73 2.81 3.95 -4.37
CA ILE A 73 2.32 3.22 -3.20
C ILE A 73 0.92 2.66 -3.44
N LYS A 74 0.04 3.41 -4.13
CA LYS A 74 -1.29 2.92 -4.52
C LYS A 74 -1.19 1.70 -5.42
N GLU A 75 -0.34 1.74 -6.45
CA GLU A 75 -0.09 0.60 -7.35
C GLU A 75 0.41 -0.61 -6.56
N ARG A 76 1.33 -0.40 -5.61
CA ARG A 76 1.83 -1.48 -4.75
C ARG A 76 0.74 -2.09 -3.87
N ILE A 77 -0.16 -1.27 -3.31
CA ILE A 77 -1.30 -1.77 -2.52
C ILE A 77 -2.21 -2.61 -3.41
N GLU A 78 -2.55 -2.11 -4.60
CA GLU A 78 -3.40 -2.83 -5.55
C GLU A 78 -2.80 -4.19 -5.95
N LEU A 79 -1.51 -4.24 -6.23
CA LEU A 79 -0.81 -5.50 -6.54
C LEU A 79 -0.81 -6.48 -5.37
N LEU A 80 -0.58 -5.98 -4.14
CA LEU A 80 -0.62 -6.82 -2.93
C LEU A 80 -2.02 -7.36 -2.65
N ASP A 81 -3.06 -6.55 -2.90
CA ASP A 81 -4.45 -6.96 -2.74
C ASP A 81 -4.84 -8.03 -3.75
N LYS A 82 -4.44 -7.86 -5.02
CA LYS A 82 -4.63 -8.89 -6.06
C LYS A 82 -3.91 -10.19 -5.72
N LEU A 83 -2.67 -10.11 -5.22
CA LEU A 83 -1.91 -11.28 -4.80
C LEU A 83 -2.59 -11.98 -3.63
N SER A 84 -2.98 -11.23 -2.59
CA SER A 84 -3.68 -11.77 -1.43
C SER A 84 -4.98 -12.47 -1.84
N ALA A 85 -5.76 -11.89 -2.75
CA ALA A 85 -7.00 -12.49 -3.24
C ALA A 85 -6.74 -13.81 -3.99
N LYS A 86 -5.72 -13.86 -4.85
CA LYS A 86 -5.33 -15.08 -5.56
C LYS A 86 -4.87 -16.18 -4.60
N ILE A 87 -4.10 -15.84 -3.58
CA ILE A 87 -3.67 -16.79 -2.55
C ILE A 87 -4.89 -17.37 -1.83
N SER A 88 -5.84 -16.52 -1.42
CA SER A 88 -7.08 -16.96 -0.78
C SER A 88 -7.95 -17.85 -1.67
N GLU A 89 -8.02 -17.57 -2.97
CA GLU A 89 -8.73 -18.41 -3.95
C GLU A 89 -8.12 -19.81 -4.02
N VAL A 90 -6.79 -19.91 -4.15
CA VAL A 90 -6.08 -21.19 -4.21
C VAL A 90 -6.27 -21.99 -2.92
N MET A 91 -6.20 -21.34 -1.76
CA MET A 91 -6.47 -21.97 -0.46
C MET A 91 -7.89 -22.55 -0.44
N THR A 92 -8.89 -21.74 -0.83
CA THR A 92 -10.31 -22.17 -0.86
C THR A 92 -10.53 -23.35 -1.78
N CYS A 93 -9.99 -23.30 -3.01
CA CYS A 93 -10.07 -24.40 -3.97
C CYS A 93 -9.38 -25.66 -3.43
N SER A 94 -8.24 -25.52 -2.76
CA SER A 94 -7.53 -26.66 -2.19
C SER A 94 -8.29 -27.30 -1.03
N PHE A 95 -8.97 -26.52 -0.17
CA PHE A 95 -9.88 -27.06 0.86
C PHE A 95 -11.00 -27.88 0.21
N ILE A 96 -11.70 -27.31 -0.77
CA ILE A 96 -12.80 -27.98 -1.50
C ILE A 96 -12.34 -29.30 -2.15
N ILE A 97 -11.18 -29.30 -2.81
CA ILE A 97 -10.65 -30.48 -3.52
C ILE A 97 -10.15 -31.56 -2.54
N SER A 98 -9.57 -31.15 -1.42
CA SER A 98 -9.01 -32.08 -0.43
C SER A 98 -10.05 -32.66 0.54
N GLY A 99 -11.29 -32.16 0.52
CA GLY A 99 -12.38 -32.64 1.37
C GLY A 99 -12.18 -32.33 2.87
N ILE A 100 -11.33 -31.35 3.19
CA ILE A 100 -11.18 -30.75 4.51
C ILE A 100 -12.09 -29.53 4.57
#